data_AF-A0A0J6K5R7-F1
#
_entry.id   AF-A0A0J6K5R7-F1
#
_cell.length_a   1.000
_cell.length_b   1.000
_cell.length_c   1.000
_cell.angle_alpha   90.00
_cell.angle_beta   90.00
_cell.angle_gamma   90.00
#
_symmetry.space_group_name_H-M   'P 1'
#
loop_
_entity.id
_entity.type
_entity.pdbx_description
1 polymer ?
#
loop_
_entity_poly.entity_id
_entity_poly.type
_entity_poly.pdbx_seq_one_letter_code
_entity_poly.pdbx_strand_id
1 'polypeptide(L)' 'MHMEHTRAVLDACHLREGQHVLMASGRAARVAEIGPKTIRFDYLERNQPDDYIVVPRYKVPELVRV' A
#
# COMPACT_ATOMS: atom_id res chain seq x y z
N MET A 1 5.67 -8.08 23.91
CA MET A 1 5.00 -6.81 23.57
C MET A 1 5.67 -6.24 22.33
N HIS A 2 5.13 -6.49 21.13
CA HIS A 2 5.75 -6.07 19.86
C HIS A 2 4.65 -5.56 18.92
N MET A 3 4.05 -4.42 19.28
CA MET A 3 2.98 -3.77 18.50
C MET A 3 3.23 -2.28 18.21
N GLU A 4 4.33 -1.71 18.69
CA GLU A 4 4.59 -0.26 18.54
C GLU A 4 5.19 0.09 17.18
N HIS A 5 6.06 -0.75 16.62
CA HIS A 5 6.68 -0.50 15.31
C HIS A 5 5.70 -0.54 14.13
N THR A 6 4.69 -1.41 14.17
CA THR A 6 3.72 -1.54 13.07
C THR A 6 2.79 -0.33 12.95
N ARG A 7 2.56 0.39 14.05
CA ARG A 7 1.77 1.63 14.07
C ARG A 7 2.56 2.80 13.46
N ALA A 8 3.84 2.93 13.81
CA ALA A 8 4.69 4.01 13.31
C ALA A 8 4.87 4.01 11.77
N VAL A 9 4.88 2.81 11.15
CA VAL A 9 5.03 2.71 9.68
C VAL A 9 3.80 3.21 8.92
N LEU A 10 2.61 3.16 9.52
CA LEU A 10 1.39 3.71 8.89
C LEU A 10 1.35 5.22 8.95
N ASP A 11 1.77 5.79 10.08
CA ASP A 11 1.94 7.24 10.25
C ASP A 11 2.96 7.80 9.25
N ALA A 12 4.05 7.05 8.99
CA ALA A 12 5.10 7.50 8.08
C ALA A 12 4.64 7.70 6.62
N CYS A 13 3.67 6.91 6.13
CA CYS A 13 3.18 7.04 4.75
C CYS A 13 1.83 7.77 4.61
N HIS A 14 1.13 8.09 5.71
CA HIS A 14 -0.17 8.79 5.72
C HIS A 14 -1.21 8.24 4.71
N LEU A 15 -1.12 6.95 4.33
CA LEU A 15 -1.94 6.37 3.28
C LEU A 15 -3.39 6.26 3.72
N ARG A 16 -4.31 6.61 2.82
CA ARG A 16 -5.76 6.49 3.01
C ARG A 16 -6.35 5.58 1.95
N GLU A 17 -7.40 4.83 2.31
CA GLU A 17 -8.18 4.08 1.33
C GLU A 17 -8.72 5.03 0.25
N GLY A 18 -8.64 4.61 -1.01
CA GLY A 18 -8.94 5.42 -2.18
C GLY A 18 -7.81 6.34 -2.66
N GLN A 19 -6.71 6.49 -1.91
CA GLN A 19 -5.58 7.31 -2.33
C GLN A 19 -4.86 6.69 -3.53
N HIS A 20 -4.50 7.51 -4.51
CA HIS A 20 -3.61 7.12 -5.61
C HIS A 20 -2.17 7.20 -5.17
N VAL A 21 -1.39 6.20 -5.57
CA VAL A 21 0.04 6.09 -5.26
C VAL A 21 0.80 5.63 -6.49
N LEU A 22 2.09 5.96 -6.52
CA LEU A 22 2.99 5.42 -7.52
C LEU A 22 3.80 4.28 -6.88
N MET A 23 3.68 3.09 -7.44
CA MET A 23 4.47 1.95 -6.98
C MET A 23 5.93 2.12 -7.43
N ALA A 24 6.88 1.52 -6.71
CA ALA A 24 8.30 1.53 -7.10
C ALA A 24 8.56 0.92 -8.48
N SER A 25 7.65 0.07 -8.96
CA SER A 25 7.64 -0.46 -10.33
C SER A 25 7.29 0.58 -11.41
N GLY A 26 6.95 1.81 -11.03
CA GLY A 26 6.48 2.86 -11.93
C GLY A 26 4.99 2.75 -12.30
N ARG A 27 4.28 1.74 -11.79
CA ARG A 27 2.84 1.53 -12.05
C ARG A 27 2.00 2.38 -11.09
N ALA A 28 0.96 3.01 -11.60
CA ALA A 28 0.00 3.72 -10.77
C ALA A 28 -0.97 2.74 -10.11
N ALA A 29 -1.22 2.93 -8.82
CA ALA A 29 -2.13 2.09 -8.04
C ALA A 29 -3.02 2.94 -7.12
N ARG A 30 -4.07 2.32 -6.59
CA ARG A 30 -4.97 2.89 -5.61
C ARG A 30 -4.95 2.03 -4.36
N VAL A 31 -4.88 2.65 -3.19
CA VAL A 31 -5.06 1.97 -1.91
C VAL A 31 -6.49 1.45 -1.84
N ALA A 32 -6.67 0.14 -1.91
CA ALA A 32 -7.99 -0.49 -1.92
C ALA A 32 -8.47 -0.85 -0.51
N GLU A 33 -7.58 -1.41 0.31
CA GLU A 33 -7.89 -1.84 1.68
C GLU A 33 -6.66 -1.71 2.58
N ILE A 34 -6.85 -1.17 3.79
CA ILE A 34 -5.81 -1.06 4.82
C ILE A 34 -6.08 -2.05 5.97
N GLY A 35 -5.66 -3.31 5.81
CA GLY A 35 -5.75 -4.34 6.85
C GLY A 35 -4.68 -4.18 7.95
N PRO A 36 -4.78 -4.86 9.11
CA PRO A 36 -3.93 -4.62 10.28
C PRO A 36 -2.43 -4.94 10.08
N LYS A 37 -2.09 -5.84 9.15
CA LYS A 37 -0.71 -6.25 8.84
C LYS A 37 -0.29 -5.99 7.39
N THR A 38 -1.27 -5.73 6.51
CA THR A 38 -1.09 -5.67 5.06
C THR A 38 -1.92 -4.53 4.47
N ILE A 39 -1.51 -4.01 3.32
CA ILE A 39 -2.26 -3.05 2.53
C ILE A 39 -2.43 -3.62 1.14
N ARG A 40 -3.65 -3.56 0.61
CA ARG A 40 -3.96 -3.94 -0.77
C ARG A 40 -3.92 -2.71 -1.66
N PHE A 41 -3.21 -2.81 -2.78
CA PHE A 41 -3.15 -1.81 -3.82
C PHE A 41 -3.71 -2.39 -5.12
N ASP A 42 -4.74 -1.75 -5.67
CA ASP A 42 -5.29 -2.10 -6.98
C ASP A 42 -4.58 -1.27 -8.05
N TYR A 43 -3.99 -1.90 -9.06
CA TYR A 43 -3.36 -1.16 -10.16
C TYR A 43 -4.41 -0.44 -11.01
N LEU A 44 -4.10 0.80 -11.43
CA LEU A 44 -5.00 1.62 -12.26
C LEU A 44 -4.91 1.23 -13.74
N GLU A 45 -3.74 0.81 -14.21
CA GLU A 45 -3.50 0.27 -15.54
C GLU A 45 -4.01 -1.18 -15.62
N ARG A 46 -5.32 -1.34 -15.41
CA ARG A 46 -6.00 -2.64 -15.38
C ARG A 46 -5.97 -3.28 -16.76
N ASN A 47 -4.93 -4.07 -17.02
CA ASN A 47 -4.98 -5.05 -18.11
C ASN A 47 -5.92 -6.23 -17.75
N GLN A 48 -6.20 -6.45 -16.46
CA GLN A 48 -7.10 -7.49 -15.96
C GLN A 48 -7.91 -7.02 -14.73
N PRO A 49 -9.10 -7.58 -14.49
CA PRO A 49 -9.97 -7.20 -13.38
C PRO A 49 -9.39 -7.47 -11.98
N ASP A 50 -8.41 -8.37 -11.87
CA ASP A 50 -7.76 -8.79 -10.61
C ASP A 50 -6.29 -8.34 -10.50
N ASP A 51 -5.90 -7.25 -11.17
CA ASP A 51 -4.53 -6.72 -11.06
C ASP A 51 -4.36 -5.91 -9.76
N TYR A 52 -3.98 -6.60 -8.69
CA TYR A 52 -3.70 -6.02 -7.37
C TYR A 52 -2.46 -6.64 -6.71
N ILE A 53 -1.92 -5.97 -5.71
CA ILE A 53 -0.84 -6.47 -4.85
C ILE A 53 -1.17 -6.25 -3.38
N VAL A 54 -0.84 -7.23 -2.54
CA VAL A 54 -0.96 -7.13 -1.08
C VAL A 54 0.44 -7.03 -0.50
N VAL A 55 0.71 -5.90 0.16
CA VAL A 55 2.03 -5.57 0.69
C VAL A 55 1.99 -5.57 2.21
N PRO A 56 2.92 -6.25 2.91
CA PRO A 56 3.06 -6.12 4.35
C PRO A 56 3.37 -4.67 4.74
N ARG A 57 2.72 -4.15 5.79
CA ARG A 57 2.85 -2.74 6.20
C ARG A 57 4.31 -2.28 6.32
N TYR A 58 5.19 -3.12 6.88
CA TYR A 58 6.60 -2.81 7.08
C TYR A 58 7.40 -2.65 5.77
N LYS A 59 6.91 -3.14 4.63
CA LYS A 59 7.55 -3.01 3.30
C LYS A 59 6.98 -1.86 2.46
N VAL A 60 5.89 -1.23 2.91
CA VAL A 60 5.22 -0.15 2.17
C VAL A 60 6.16 1.03 1.85
N PRO A 61 6.99 1.52 2.78
CA PRO A 61 7.90 2.64 2.49
C PRO A 61 8.93 2.36 1.38
N GLU A 62 9.25 1.09 1.12
CA GLU A 62 10.19 0.68 0.08
C GLU A 62 9.51 0.56 -1.30
N LEU A 63 8.20 0.35 -1.31
CA LEU A 63 7.43 -0.04 -2.50
C LEU A 63 6.47 1.03 -3.00
N VAL A 64 6.17 2.04 -2.18
CA VAL A 64 5.17 3.06 -2.47
C VAL A 64 5.78 4.44 -2.38
N ARG A 65 5.61 5.23 -3.44
CA ARG A 65 5.93 6.66 -3.48
C ARG A 65 4.61 7.43 -3.44
N VAL A 66 4.51 8.35 -2.49
CA VAL A 66 3.39 9.28 -2.30
C VAL A 66 3.65 10.60 -2.99
#